data_AF-A0A4Q3WD97-F1
#
_entry.id   AF-A0A4Q3WD97-F1
#
_cell.length_a   1.000
_cell.length_b   1.000
_cell.length_c   1.000
_cell.angle_alpha   90.00
_cell.angle_beta   90.00
_cell.angle_gamma   90.00
#
_symmetry.space_group_name_H-M   'P 1'
#
loop_
_entity.id
_entity.type
_entity.pdbx_description
1 polymer ?
#
loop_
_entity_poly.entity_id
_entity_poly.type
_entity_poly.pdbx_seq_one_letter_code
_entity_poly.pdbx_strand_id
1 'polypeptide(L)'
;MTDATPMRIMFDHQIFGAQKYGGISRYFYELSNHLATFEKKDVEIFAPVYINEYFPDDARVRPRGFKLPQLPRSRRITDAVNTM
;
A
#
# COMPACT_ATOMS: atom_id res chain seq x y z
N MET A 1 -0.59 16.51 31.11
CA MET A 1 -0.81 16.54 29.64
C MET A 1 -0.38 15.18 29.12
N THR A 2 -1.32 14.25 28.95
CA THR A 2 -1.02 12.91 28.41
C THR A 2 -0.84 13.04 26.90
N ASP A 3 0.41 12.90 26.46
CA ASP A 3 0.75 12.68 25.05
C ASP A 3 0.15 11.33 24.63
N ALA A 4 -1.06 11.38 24.08
CA ALA A 4 -1.74 10.17 23.62
C ALA A 4 -0.97 9.66 22.40
N THR A 5 -0.28 8.54 22.57
CA THR A 5 0.57 7.91 21.56
C THR A 5 -0.22 7.74 20.26
N PRO A 6 0.33 8.11 19.09
CA PRO A 6 -0.38 7.97 17.83
C PRO A 6 -0.74 6.51 17.54
N MET A 7 -1.96 6.27 17.07
CA MET A 7 -2.40 4.95 16.63
C MET A 7 -1.63 4.58 15.35
N ARG A 8 -0.98 3.42 15.36
CA ARG A 8 -0.24 2.90 14.21
C ARG A 8 -1.10 1.95 13.39
N ILE A 9 -1.18 2.17 12.09
CA ILE A 9 -1.97 1.40 11.14
C ILE A 9 -1.04 0.95 10.02
N MET A 10 -0.87 -0.36 9.87
CA MET A 10 -0.03 -0.93 8.82
C MET A 10 -0.88 -1.77 7.87
N PHE A 11 -0.84 -1.44 6.59
CA PHE A 11 -1.43 -2.24 5.51
C PHE A 11 -0.39 -3.22 4.96
N ASP A 12 -0.80 -4.45 4.72
CA ASP A 12 0.03 -5.47 4.08
C ASP A 12 0.11 -5.31 2.55
N HIS A 13 0.92 -6.16 1.93
CA HIS A 13 1.25 -6.13 0.52
C HIS A 13 0.20 -6.74 -0.42
N GLN A 14 -0.71 -7.57 0.09
CA GLN A 14 -1.46 -8.54 -0.71
C GLN A 14 -2.18 -7.87 -1.88
N ILE A 15 -2.97 -6.84 -1.59
CA ILE A 15 -3.76 -6.18 -2.63
C ILE A 15 -2.91 -5.32 -3.58
N PHE A 16 -1.84 -4.72 -3.07
CA PHE A 16 -0.95 -3.86 -3.85
C PHE A 16 -0.04 -4.66 -4.79
N GLY A 17 0.23 -5.92 -4.45
CA GLY A 17 0.88 -6.89 -5.32
C GLY A 17 -0.10 -7.61 -6.26
N ALA A 18 -1.34 -7.88 -5.83
CA ALA A 18 -2.29 -8.64 -6.63
C ALA A 18 -2.94 -7.83 -7.76
N GLN A 19 -3.11 -6.51 -7.59
CA GLN A 19 -3.88 -5.68 -8.51
C GLN A 19 -3.14 -4.40 -8.94
N LYS A 20 -3.01 -4.22 -10.26
CA LYS A 20 -2.61 -2.93 -10.87
C LYS A 20 -3.62 -1.82 -10.56
N TYR A 21 -4.87 -2.14 -10.89
CA TYR A 21 -6.07 -1.34 -10.79
C TYR A 21 -7.22 -2.28 -10.45
N GLY A 22 -8.22 -1.77 -9.75
CA GLY A 22 -9.37 -2.53 -9.29
C GLY A 22 -10.09 -1.82 -8.16
N GLY A 23 -11.37 -2.14 -7.94
CA GLY A 23 -12.15 -1.50 -6.87
C GLY A 23 -11.56 -1.71 -5.48
N ILE A 24 -11.04 -2.92 -5.21
CA ILE A 24 -10.43 -3.27 -3.92
C ILE A 24 -9.12 -2.49 -3.74
N SER A 25 -8.17 -2.60 -4.67
CA SER A 25 -6.91 -1.83 -4.57
C SER A 25 -7.13 -0.31 -4.51
N ARG A 26 -8.14 0.22 -5.22
CA ARG A 26 -8.53 1.63 -5.11
C ARG A 26 -9.04 1.96 -3.71
N TYR A 27 -9.91 1.13 -3.14
CA TYR A 27 -10.43 1.34 -1.79
C TYR A 27 -9.29 1.42 -0.77
N PHE A 28 -8.32 0.50 -0.83
CA PHE A 28 -7.16 0.53 0.07
C PHE A 28 -6.29 1.78 -0.12
N TYR A 29 -6.07 2.23 -1.37
CA TYR A 29 -5.39 3.49 -1.67
C TYR A 29 -6.11 4.70 -1.06
N GLU A 30 -7.42 4.84 -1.30
CA GLU A 30 -8.21 5.97 -0.78
C GLU A 30 -8.25 5.93 0.76
N LEU A 31 -8.46 4.75 1.34
CA LEU A 31 -8.55 4.55 2.78
C LEU A 31 -7.25 4.92 3.48
N SER A 32 -6.09 4.45 2.98
CA SER A 32 -4.80 4.77 3.61
C SER A 32 -4.52 6.26 3.58
N ASN A 33 -4.79 6.92 2.45
CA ASN A 33 -4.58 8.36 2.30
C ASN A 33 -5.55 9.18 3.14
N HIS A 34 -6.81 8.75 3.26
CA HIS A 34 -7.80 9.40 4.10
C HIS A 34 -7.46 9.23 5.59
N LEU A 35 -7.06 8.03 6.02
CA LEU A 35 -6.65 7.78 7.42
C LEU A 35 -5.44 8.62 7.82
N ALA A 36 -4.50 8.86 6.91
CA ALA A 36 -3.35 9.73 7.13
C ALA A 36 -3.71 11.22 7.30
N THR A 37 -4.96 11.63 7.06
CA THR A 37 -5.42 13.01 7.32
C THR A 37 -5.85 13.26 8.76
N PHE A 38 -6.09 12.21 9.54
CA PHE A 38 -6.52 12.37 10.93
C PHE A 38 -5.33 12.60 11.84
N GLU A 39 -5.49 13.50 12.80
CA GLU A 39 -4.50 13.70 13.86
C GLU A 39 -4.24 12.40 14.63
N LYS A 40 -2.99 12.23 15.10
CA LYS A 40 -2.55 11.09 15.92
C LYS A 40 -2.73 9.71 15.25
N LYS A 41 -2.67 9.65 13.92
CA LYS A 41 -2.55 8.39 13.17
C LYS A 41 -1.23 8.35 12.41
N ASP A 42 -0.57 7.20 12.49
CA ASP A 42 0.64 6.87 11.73
C ASP A 42 0.29 5.72 10.80
N VAL A 43 0.25 6.00 9.49
CA VAL A 43 -0.27 5.07 8.48
C VAL A 43 0.84 4.68 7.53
N GLU A 44 1.11 3.38 7.47
CA GLU A 44 2.14 2.81 6.60
C GLU A 44 1.55 1.69 5.73
N ILE A 45 2.11 1.54 4.53
CA ILE A 45 1.85 0.38 3.67
C ILE A 45 3.17 -0.35 3.52
N PHE A 46 3.22 -1.59 3.97
CA PHE A 46 4.38 -2.46 3.78
C PHE A 46 4.13 -3.38 2.58
N ALA A 47 4.76 -3.07 1.46
CA ALA A 47 4.69 -3.89 0.25
C ALA A 47 6.06 -3.98 -0.41
N PRO A 48 6.93 -4.92 0.05
CA PRO A 48 8.29 -5.07 -0.47
C PRO A 48 8.35 -5.15 -1.99
N VAL A 49 7.33 -5.75 -2.60
CA VAL A 49 7.12 -5.81 -4.04
C VAL A 49 5.66 -5.50 -4.34
N TYR A 50 5.41 -4.49 -5.18
CA TYR A 50 4.05 -4.13 -5.58
C TYR A 50 3.98 -3.73 -7.06
N ILE A 51 2.78 -3.87 -7.64
CA ILE A 51 2.49 -3.51 -9.04
C ILE A 51 1.39 -2.46 -9.15
N ASN A 52 0.82 -2.04 -8.02
CA ASN A 52 -0.28 -1.10 -7.98
C ASN A 52 0.13 0.28 -8.52
N GLU A 53 -0.78 0.89 -9.27
CA GLU A 53 -0.54 2.13 -10.02
C GLU A 53 -1.36 3.33 -9.51
N TYR A 54 -2.03 3.22 -8.36
CA TYR A 54 -2.85 4.32 -7.82
C TYR A 54 -2.05 5.40 -7.08
N PHE A 55 -0.75 5.21 -6.82
CA PHE A 55 0.05 6.12 -5.99
C PHE A 55 0.76 7.20 -6.82
N PRO A 56 0.22 8.44 -6.90
CA PRO A 56 0.90 9.57 -7.52
C PRO A 56 2.07 10.08 -6.68
N ASP A 57 2.86 10.97 -7.27
CA ASP A 57 4.04 11.60 -6.66
C ASP A 57 3.74 12.60 -5.52
N ASP A 58 2.49 12.81 -5.17
CA ASP A 58 2.04 13.63 -4.05
C ASP A 58 1.17 12.85 -3.04
N ALA A 59 1.06 11.52 -3.19
CA ALA A 59 0.31 10.69 -2.25
C ALA A 59 0.87 10.81 -0.82
N ARG A 60 -0.04 10.97 0.15
CA ARG A 60 0.29 11.05 1.59
C ARG A 60 0.90 9.76 2.11
N VAL A 61 0.36 8.63 1.66
CA VAL A 61 0.83 7.29 2.02
C VAL A 61 1.25 6.58 0.75
N ARG A 62 2.42 5.91 0.80
CA ARG A 62 2.94 5.08 -0.29
C ARG A 62 3.39 3.72 0.21
N PRO A 63 3.34 2.69 -0.64
CA PRO A 63 3.92 1.40 -0.32
C PRO A 63 5.43 1.53 -0.13
N ARG A 64 5.93 1.02 0.99
CA ARG A 64 7.36 0.85 1.25
C ARG A 64 7.81 -0.44 0.58
N GLY A 65 8.58 -0.29 -0.51
CA GLY A 65 9.17 -1.39 -1.26
C GLY A 65 9.46 -1.00 -2.70
N PHE A 66 9.61 -2.00 -3.57
CA PHE A 66 9.97 -1.83 -4.97
C PHE A 66 8.75 -1.97 -5.88
N LYS A 67 8.48 -0.93 -6.67
CA LYS A 67 7.48 -0.97 -7.74
C LYS A 67 8.03 -1.78 -8.91
N LEU A 68 7.37 -2.90 -9.24
CA LEU A 68 7.73 -3.69 -10.40
C LEU A 68 7.05 -3.14 -11.65
N PRO A 69 7.80 -2.87 -12.74
CA PRO A 69 7.19 -2.59 -14.04
C PRO A 69 6.43 -3.83 -14.52
N GLN A 70 5.23 -3.64 -15.04
CA GLN A 70 4.43 -4.76 -15.53
C GLN A 70 5.02 -5.38 -16.79
N LEU A 71 5.65 -6.53 -16.62
CA LEU A 71 6.05 -7.39 -17.71
C LEU A 71 4.92 -8.39 -18.02
N PRO A 72 4.65 -8.71 -19.30
CA PRO A 72 3.76 -9.80 -19.66
C PRO A 72 4.17 -11.08 -18.92
N ARG A 73 3.22 -11.76 -18.27
CA ARG A 73 3.42 -13.00 -17.49
C ARG A 73 4.22 -12.85 -16.18
N SER A 74 4.46 -11.65 -15.66
CA SER A 74 5.12 -11.45 -14.36
C SER A 74 4.28 -11.86 -13.14
N ARG A 75 2.99 -12.17 -13.34
CA ARG A 75 2.03 -12.54 -12.27
C ARG A 75 2.57 -13.63 -11.35
N ARG A 76 3.25 -14.65 -11.89
CA ARG A 76 3.84 -15.75 -11.10
C ARG A 76 4.95 -15.29 -10.14
N ILE A 77 5.70 -14.25 -10.51
CA ILE A 77 6.78 -13.70 -9.68
C ILE A 77 6.16 -12.92 -8.51
N THR A 78 5.16 -12.08 -8.82
CA THR A 78 4.44 -11.33 -7.79
C THR A 78 3.69 -12.26 -6.83
N ASP A 79 3.07 -13.34 -7.34
CA ASP A 79 2.42 -14.34 -6.51
C ASP A 79 3.44 -15.05 -5.60
N ALA A 80 4.59 -15.49 -6.12
CA ALA A 80 5.61 -16.21 -5.35
C ALA A 80 6.19 -15.37 -4.18
N VAL A 81 6.47 -14.08 -4.41
CA VAL A 81 6.99 -13.17 -3.37
C VAL A 81 5.95 -12.90 -2.29
N ASN A 82 4.67 -12.89 -2.66
CA ASN A 82 3.57 -12.54 -1.75
C ASN A 82 2.97 -13.75 -1.01
N THR A 83 3.44 -14.96 -1.30
CA THR A 83 3.04 -16.21 -0.60
C THR A 83 3.96 -16.52 0.60
N MET A 84 5.03 -15.73 0.79
CA MET A 84 5.96 -15.83 1.93
C MET A 84 5.49 -15.05 3.14
#